data_AF-A0A662HW38-F1
#
_entry.id   AF-A0A662HW38-F1
#
_cell.length_a   1.000
_cell.length_b   1.000
_cell.length_c   1.000
_cell.angle_alpha   90.00
_cell.angle_beta   90.00
_cell.angle_gamma   90.00
#
_symmetry.space_group_name_H-M   'P 1'
#
loop_
_entity.id
_entity.type
_entity.pdbx_description
1 polymer ?
#
loop_
_entity_poly.entity_id
_entity_poly.type
_entity_poly.pdbx_seq_one_letter_code
_entity_poly.pdbx_strand_id
1 'polypeptide(L)'
;MGYVKVHEIRWNPLIRQWVIVAGHRGRRPWRPEEKGLLCPFCPGAPETKDLGSWDVIVLPNKFPALSLETPKPSHPAVGLFKARKATGICEVIVETPVHEGDLCDIELEHMKKVVEVFSKEYAKLGSLSYIKYVAEFRNKGKEIGVSLTHPHSQIYALPFIPPRIKCELKSFKKYFKKKKKCLLCGIIDLEKKEGERIIYENRSFIALLPYFAMWPYEIHVYPKRHVQSLLDLSDEEKLHLADMLRVITATYNMLFDRDLP
;
A
#
# COMPACT_ATOMS: atom_id res chain seq x y z
N MET A 1 -37.24 0.27 5.39
CA MET A 1 -36.37 1.27 4.73
C MET A 1 -35.27 0.53 3.99
N GLY A 2 -35.29 0.51 2.66
CA GLY A 2 -34.27 -0.17 1.85
C GLY A 2 -32.91 0.50 2.01
N TYR A 3 -31.86 -0.27 2.29
CA TYR A 3 -30.48 0.23 2.29
C TYR A 3 -30.14 0.77 0.90
N VAL A 4 -30.03 2.09 0.75
CA VAL A 4 -29.43 2.68 -0.45
C VAL A 4 -27.97 2.24 -0.48
N LYS A 5 -27.57 1.48 -1.51
CA LYS A 5 -26.19 1.03 -1.71
C LYS A 5 -25.32 2.24 -2.06
N VAL A 6 -24.80 2.92 -1.04
CA VAL A 6 -23.90 4.07 -1.23
C VAL A 6 -22.51 3.58 -1.56
N HIS A 7 -22.06 3.84 -2.79
CA HIS A 7 -20.71 3.54 -3.26
C HIS A 7 -20.23 4.66 -4.18
N GLU A 8 -19.60 5.67 -3.60
CA GLU A 8 -19.27 6.94 -4.27
C GLU A 8 -18.04 7.61 -3.65
N ILE A 9 -17.49 8.60 -4.33
CA ILE A 9 -16.40 9.44 -3.83
C ILE A 9 -16.95 10.84 -3.59
N ARG A 10 -16.82 11.36 -2.37
CA ARG A 10 -17.32 12.67 -1.95
C ARG A 10 -16.17 13.67 -1.79
N TRP A 11 -16.41 14.93 -2.16
CA TRP A 11 -15.46 16.01 -1.97
C TRP A 11 -15.60 16.63 -0.58
N ASN A 12 -14.52 16.67 0.18
CA ASN A 12 -14.40 17.45 1.40
C ASN A 12 -13.81 18.84 1.04
N PRO A 13 -14.61 19.92 1.13
CA PRO A 13 -14.17 21.26 0.75
C PRO A 13 -13.20 21.89 1.75
N LEU A 14 -13.23 21.50 3.04
CA LEU A 14 -12.40 22.10 4.10
C LEU A 14 -10.92 21.85 3.85
N ILE A 15 -10.58 20.60 3.52
CA ILE A 15 -9.19 20.15 3.32
C ILE A 15 -8.87 19.88 1.85
N ARG A 16 -9.85 20.08 0.95
CA ARG A 16 -9.74 19.90 -0.51
C ARG A 16 -9.35 18.48 -0.90
N GLN A 17 -10.07 17.50 -0.37
CA GLN A 17 -9.77 16.07 -0.52
C GLN A 17 -10.97 15.25 -0.97
N TRP A 18 -10.71 14.13 -1.63
CA TRP A 18 -11.72 13.14 -1.98
C TRP A 18 -11.79 12.05 -0.91
N VAL A 19 -13.01 11.70 -0.49
CA VAL A 19 -13.31 10.69 0.53
C VAL A 19 -14.06 9.55 -0.15
N ILE A 20 -13.55 8.33 -0.02
CA ILE A 20 -14.22 7.13 -0.54
C ILE A 20 -15.30 6.70 0.46
N VAL A 21 -16.55 6.58 -0.01
CA VAL A 21 -17.69 6.14 0.79
C VAL A 21 -18.20 4.82 0.22
N ALA A 22 -18.05 3.74 0.98
CA ALA A 22 -18.42 2.38 0.57
C ALA A 22 -19.26 1.71 1.68
N GLY A 23 -20.58 1.92 1.61
CA GLY A 23 -21.52 1.49 2.66
C GLY A 23 -21.64 -0.02 2.84
N HIS A 24 -21.30 -0.82 1.81
CA HIS A 24 -21.30 -2.27 1.90
C HIS A 24 -20.15 -2.84 2.73
N ARG A 25 -19.08 -2.07 2.98
CA ARG A 25 -17.90 -2.56 3.72
C ARG A 25 -18.19 -2.91 5.17
N GLY A 26 -19.26 -2.38 5.76
CA GLY A 26 -19.73 -2.78 7.10
C GLY A 26 -20.17 -4.25 7.19
N ARG A 27 -20.42 -4.93 6.06
CA ARG A 27 -20.75 -6.36 6.01
C ARG A 27 -19.52 -7.28 5.94
N ARG A 28 -18.31 -6.71 5.88
CA ARG A 28 -17.08 -7.52 5.88
C ARG A 28 -17.06 -8.37 7.16
N PRO A 29 -16.87 -9.69 7.07
CA PRO A 29 -16.77 -10.51 8.26
C PRO A 29 -15.60 -10.02 9.10
N TRP A 30 -15.90 -9.56 10.33
CA TRP A 30 -14.88 -9.22 11.29
C TRP A 30 -14.25 -10.52 11.80
N ARG A 31 -12.97 -10.71 11.45
CA ARG A 31 -12.09 -11.78 11.93
C ARG A 31 -12.68 -13.18 11.77
N PRO A 32 -12.63 -13.74 10.54
CA PRO A 32 -13.13 -15.07 10.25
C PRO A 32 -12.58 -16.13 11.22
N GLU A 33 -11.27 -16.15 11.48
CA GLU A 33 -10.64 -17.14 12.37
C GLU A 33 -11.15 -17.08 13.82
N GLU A 34 -11.33 -15.89 14.40
CA GLU A 34 -11.94 -15.73 15.74
C GLU A 34 -13.39 -16.23 15.79
N LYS A 35 -14.01 -16.41 14.62
CA LYS A 35 -15.36 -16.97 14.44
C LYS A 35 -15.35 -18.42 13.91
N GLY A 36 -14.19 -19.08 13.91
CA GLY A 36 -14.04 -20.44 13.40
C GLY A 36 -14.23 -20.60 11.89
N LEU A 37 -14.15 -19.50 11.13
CA LEU A 37 -14.21 -19.51 9.67
C LEU A 37 -12.81 -19.70 9.10
N LEU A 38 -12.71 -20.54 8.07
CA LEU A 38 -11.48 -20.78 7.32
C LEU A 38 -10.95 -19.50 6.67
N CYS A 39 -9.63 -19.31 6.72
CA CYS A 39 -8.95 -18.24 6.00
C CYS A 39 -9.22 -18.36 4.49
N PRO A 40 -9.64 -17.28 3.80
CA PRO A 40 -9.92 -17.33 2.36
C PRO A 40 -8.65 -17.41 1.50
N PHE A 41 -7.48 -17.12 2.06
CA PHE A 41 -6.20 -17.00 1.34
C PHE A 41 -5.29 -18.22 1.50
N CYS A 42 -5.59 -19.12 2.44
CA CYS A 42 -4.89 -20.40 2.57
C CYS A 42 -5.01 -21.24 1.29
N PRO A 43 -3.99 -22.03 0.91
CA PRO A 43 -4.10 -22.98 -0.19
C PRO A 43 -5.31 -23.92 -0.02
N GLY A 44 -6.09 -24.11 -1.09
CA GLY A 44 -7.30 -24.95 -1.06
C GLY A 44 -8.55 -24.26 -0.50
N ALA A 45 -8.45 -23.02 -0.02
CA ALA A 45 -9.61 -22.22 0.39
C ALA A 45 -10.48 -21.83 -0.81
N PRO A 46 -11.74 -21.40 -0.61
CA PRO A 46 -12.66 -21.12 -1.72
C PRO A 46 -12.15 -20.11 -2.77
N GLU A 47 -11.26 -19.19 -2.40
CA GLU A 47 -10.69 -18.16 -3.30
C GLU A 47 -9.37 -18.61 -3.96
N THR A 48 -8.77 -19.71 -3.52
CA THR A 48 -7.46 -20.20 -3.98
C THR A 48 -7.49 -21.65 -4.48
N LYS A 49 -8.59 -22.38 -4.27
CA LYS A 49 -8.73 -23.81 -4.58
C LYS A 49 -8.43 -24.18 -6.03
N ASP A 50 -8.72 -23.26 -6.97
CA ASP A 50 -8.56 -23.49 -8.41
C ASP A 50 -7.18 -23.03 -8.93
N LEU A 51 -6.31 -22.50 -8.06
CA LEU A 51 -4.99 -21.97 -8.42
C LEU A 51 -3.88 -23.02 -8.40
N GLY A 52 -4.10 -24.18 -7.78
CA GLY A 52 -3.05 -25.18 -7.57
C GLY A 52 -1.96 -24.70 -6.61
N SER A 53 -0.70 -25.01 -6.91
CA SER A 53 0.46 -24.53 -6.14
C SER A 53 0.86 -23.13 -6.61
N TRP A 54 1.06 -22.21 -5.67
CA TRP A 54 1.42 -20.83 -5.96
C TRP A 54 2.33 -20.24 -4.87
N ASP A 55 3.13 -19.25 -5.24
CA ASP A 55 4.04 -18.54 -4.32
C ASP A 55 3.43 -17.20 -3.85
N VAL A 56 2.99 -16.37 -4.80
CA VAL A 56 2.37 -15.06 -4.57
C VAL A 56 1.21 -14.92 -5.54
N ILE A 57 0.04 -14.52 -5.06
CA ILE A 57 -1.17 -14.39 -5.91
C ILE A 57 -1.83 -13.03 -5.74
N VAL A 58 -2.48 -12.58 -6.81
CA VAL A 58 -3.26 -11.34 -6.83
C VAL A 58 -4.74 -11.71 -6.96
N LEU A 59 -5.55 -11.28 -6.00
CA LEU A 59 -6.98 -11.53 -5.96
C LEU A 59 -7.76 -10.22 -6.01
N PRO A 60 -8.91 -10.15 -6.71
CA PRO A 60 -9.80 -8.99 -6.60
C PRO A 60 -10.33 -8.88 -5.16
N ASN A 61 -10.37 -7.67 -4.62
CA ASN A 61 -10.89 -7.47 -3.28
C ASN A 61 -12.41 -7.73 -3.24
N LYS A 62 -12.85 -8.69 -2.40
CA LYS A 62 -14.27 -9.07 -2.24
C LYS A 62 -15.17 -7.96 -1.71
N PHE A 63 -14.60 -7.01 -0.96
CA PHE A 63 -15.30 -5.86 -0.40
C PHE A 63 -14.64 -4.56 -0.87
N PRO A 64 -14.63 -4.31 -2.19
CA PRO A 64 -13.76 -3.29 -2.76
C PRO A 64 -14.31 -1.90 -2.43
N ALA A 65 -13.41 -0.97 -2.11
CA ALA A 65 -13.76 0.41 -1.87
C ALA A 65 -14.05 1.17 -3.18
N LEU A 66 -13.60 0.63 -4.31
CA LEU A 66 -13.76 1.18 -5.67
C LEU A 66 -14.17 0.06 -6.63
N SER A 67 -15.02 0.34 -7.61
CA SER A 67 -15.44 -0.62 -8.62
C SER A 67 -15.76 0.08 -9.94
N LEU A 68 -15.51 -0.61 -11.06
CA LEU A 68 -15.92 -0.14 -12.38
C LEU A 68 -17.44 0.08 -12.45
N GLU A 69 -18.20 -0.84 -11.88
CA GLU A 69 -19.66 -0.79 -11.83
C GLU A 69 -20.12 -0.20 -10.50
N THR A 70 -20.20 1.13 -10.46
CA THR A 70 -20.74 1.86 -9.31
C THR A 70 -22.07 2.53 -9.64
N PRO A 71 -23.04 2.50 -8.70
CA PRO A 71 -24.29 3.23 -8.87
C PRO A 71 -24.01 4.72 -9.06
N LYS A 72 -24.97 5.44 -9.64
CA LYS A 72 -24.87 6.90 -9.70
C LYS A 72 -24.73 7.45 -8.27
N PRO A 73 -23.93 8.51 -8.07
CA PRO A 73 -23.82 9.15 -6.77
C PRO A 73 -25.20 9.45 -6.19
N SER A 74 -25.38 9.12 -4.92
CA SER A 74 -26.63 9.28 -4.17
C SER A 74 -26.98 10.74 -3.92
N HIS A 75 -25.96 11.61 -3.91
CA HIS A 75 -26.12 13.04 -3.68
C HIS A 75 -25.86 13.82 -4.99
N PRO A 76 -26.81 14.65 -5.47
CA PRO A 76 -26.56 15.53 -6.60
C PRO A 76 -25.46 16.53 -6.25
N ALA A 77 -24.64 16.89 -7.24
CA ALA A 77 -23.57 17.87 -7.06
C ALA A 77 -24.17 19.28 -6.93
N VAL A 78 -24.39 19.74 -5.70
CA VAL A 78 -24.99 21.06 -5.40
C VAL A 78 -23.99 21.90 -4.61
N GLY A 79 -23.55 23.02 -5.20
CA GLY A 79 -22.66 23.99 -4.57
C GLY A 79 -21.34 23.39 -4.08
N LEU A 80 -21.16 23.35 -2.75
CA LEU A 80 -19.95 22.85 -2.08
C LEU A 80 -19.87 21.32 -2.08
N PHE A 81 -20.99 20.63 -2.21
CA PHE A 81 -21.05 19.18 -2.19
C PHE A 81 -20.86 18.62 -3.59
N LYS A 82 -19.76 17.90 -3.79
CA LYS A 82 -19.45 17.23 -5.05
C LYS A 82 -19.31 15.74 -4.78
N ALA A 83 -19.98 14.92 -5.59
CA ALA A 83 -19.85 13.47 -5.55
C ALA A 83 -19.56 12.93 -6.95
N ARG A 84 -18.82 11.83 -7.02
CA ARG A 84 -18.46 11.13 -8.26
C ARG A 84 -18.56 9.64 -8.07
N LYS A 85 -18.67 8.90 -9.17
CA LYS A 85 -18.61 7.44 -9.16
C LYS A 85 -17.30 6.96 -8.53
N ALA A 86 -17.38 5.93 -7.69
CA ALA A 86 -16.22 5.30 -7.05
C ALA A 86 -15.50 4.34 -7.99
N THR A 87 -15.15 4.82 -9.18
CA THR A 87 -14.47 4.03 -10.22
C THR A 87 -13.01 3.81 -9.83
N GLY A 88 -12.53 2.58 -9.91
CA GLY A 88 -11.16 2.19 -9.56
C GLY A 88 -11.08 0.69 -9.36
N ILE A 89 -9.90 0.21 -9.00
CA ILE A 89 -9.63 -1.22 -8.77
C ILE A 89 -9.08 -1.39 -7.36
N CYS A 90 -9.57 -2.41 -6.65
CA CYS A 90 -9.04 -2.84 -5.37
C CYS A 90 -8.62 -4.30 -5.49
N GLU A 91 -7.35 -4.57 -5.29
CA GLU A 91 -6.76 -5.92 -5.30
C GLU A 91 -6.13 -6.23 -3.93
N VAL A 92 -5.98 -7.52 -3.66
CA VAL A 92 -5.27 -8.08 -2.52
C VAL A 92 -4.12 -8.92 -3.09
N ILE A 93 -2.92 -8.69 -2.59
CA ILE A 93 -1.76 -9.53 -2.88
C ILE A 93 -1.56 -10.45 -1.69
N VAL A 94 -1.72 -11.75 -1.89
CA VAL A 94 -1.39 -12.74 -0.87
C VAL A 94 0.11 -13.03 -1.00
N GLU A 95 0.86 -12.74 0.06
CA GLU A 95 2.32 -12.62 0.03
C GLU A 95 3.03 -13.98 0.07
N THR A 96 2.37 -15.02 0.61
CA THR A 96 2.90 -16.37 0.78
C THR A 96 1.75 -17.38 0.93
N PRO A 97 1.90 -18.67 0.56
CA PRO A 97 0.94 -19.71 0.89
C PRO A 97 0.91 -20.06 2.38
N VAL A 98 1.94 -19.67 3.14
CA VAL A 98 2.02 -19.91 4.58
C VAL A 98 1.14 -18.90 5.32
N HIS A 99 0.28 -19.41 6.21
CA HIS A 99 -0.70 -18.58 6.94
C HIS A 99 -0.07 -17.76 8.06
N GLU A 100 0.94 -18.31 8.73
CA GLU A 100 1.60 -17.68 9.89
C GLU A 100 2.86 -16.92 9.48
N GLY A 101 3.22 -15.92 10.29
CA GLY A 101 4.44 -15.11 10.14
C GLY A 101 4.20 -13.73 9.55
N ASP A 102 5.29 -13.00 9.36
CA ASP A 102 5.34 -11.68 8.76
C ASP A 102 6.38 -11.62 7.62
N LEU A 103 6.55 -10.46 6.99
CA LEU A 103 7.51 -10.27 5.90
C LEU A 103 8.93 -10.69 6.29
N CYS A 104 9.34 -10.54 7.56
CA CYS A 104 10.66 -10.96 8.04
C CYS A 104 10.88 -12.48 7.99
N ASP A 105 9.83 -13.26 8.18
CA ASP A 105 9.86 -14.73 8.22
C ASP A 105 9.85 -15.34 6.82
N ILE A 106 9.46 -14.56 5.81
CA ILE A 106 9.47 -14.98 4.41
C ILE A 106 10.91 -14.95 3.88
N GLU A 107 11.35 -16.05 3.27
CA GLU A 107 12.68 -16.16 2.66
C GLU A 107 12.97 -15.06 1.63
N LEU A 108 14.23 -14.63 1.53
CA LEU A 108 14.63 -13.47 0.71
C LEU A 108 14.19 -13.61 -0.75
N GLU A 109 14.45 -14.77 -1.35
CA GLU A 109 14.08 -15.06 -2.74
C GLU A 109 12.55 -15.07 -2.95
N HIS A 110 11.79 -15.48 -1.93
CA HIS A 110 10.34 -15.41 -1.98
C HIS A 110 9.85 -13.96 -1.83
N MET A 111 10.44 -13.18 -0.93
CA MET A 111 10.13 -11.75 -0.81
C MET A 111 10.46 -10.97 -2.09
N LYS A 112 11.49 -11.37 -2.83
CA LYS A 112 11.76 -10.81 -4.17
C LYS A 112 10.57 -11.05 -5.10
N LYS A 113 9.98 -12.26 -5.11
CA LYS A 113 8.76 -12.55 -5.91
C LYS A 113 7.60 -11.62 -5.51
N VAL A 114 7.43 -11.31 -4.23
CA VAL A 114 6.42 -10.34 -3.76
C VAL A 114 6.68 -8.95 -4.36
N VAL A 115 7.92 -8.46 -4.32
CA VAL A 115 8.32 -7.18 -4.92
C VAL A 115 8.12 -7.17 -6.44
N GLU A 116 8.40 -8.29 -7.11
CA GLU A 116 8.12 -8.44 -8.54
C GLU A 116 6.62 -8.36 -8.85
N VAL A 117 5.76 -8.94 -8.02
CA VAL A 117 4.31 -8.85 -8.16
C VAL A 117 3.84 -7.42 -7.98
N PHE A 118 4.32 -6.68 -6.97
CA PHE A 118 4.06 -5.23 -6.86
C PHE A 118 4.45 -4.49 -8.14
N SER A 119 5.67 -4.70 -8.63
CA SER A 119 6.13 -4.07 -9.88
C SER A 119 5.25 -4.41 -11.08
N LYS A 120 4.79 -5.67 -11.21
CA LYS A 120 3.91 -6.12 -12.31
C LYS A 120 2.52 -5.49 -12.21
N GLU A 121 1.92 -5.50 -11.03
CA GLU A 121 0.59 -4.92 -10.80
C GLU A 121 0.60 -3.40 -10.93
N TYR A 122 1.65 -2.73 -10.44
CA TYR A 122 1.86 -1.30 -10.66
C TYR A 122 1.89 -0.95 -12.16
N ALA A 123 2.60 -1.72 -13.00
CA ALA A 123 2.61 -1.53 -14.45
C ALA A 123 1.23 -1.78 -15.07
N LYS A 124 0.60 -2.92 -14.73
CA LYS A 124 -0.72 -3.34 -15.24
C LYS A 124 -1.76 -2.27 -14.97
N LEU A 125 -1.95 -1.90 -13.70
CA LEU A 125 -2.95 -0.94 -13.26
C LEU A 125 -2.62 0.49 -13.73
N GLY A 126 -1.34 0.85 -13.73
CA GLY A 126 -0.86 2.16 -14.17
C GLY A 126 -1.04 2.41 -15.68
N SER A 127 -1.11 1.35 -16.49
CA SER A 127 -1.38 1.44 -17.94
C SER A 127 -2.82 1.86 -18.28
N LEU A 128 -3.74 1.75 -17.32
CA LEU A 128 -5.15 2.07 -17.51
C LEU A 128 -5.35 3.59 -17.53
N SER A 129 -5.84 4.12 -18.64
CA SER A 129 -5.93 5.57 -18.89
C SER A 129 -6.73 6.38 -17.85
N TYR A 130 -7.73 5.75 -17.22
CA TYR A 130 -8.57 6.35 -16.19
C TYR A 130 -7.95 6.28 -14.79
N ILE A 131 -6.93 5.46 -14.57
CA ILE A 131 -6.16 5.41 -13.33
C ILE A 131 -5.12 6.53 -13.34
N LYS A 132 -4.96 7.19 -12.18
CA LYS A 132 -4.04 8.32 -11.97
C LYS A 132 -3.03 8.06 -10.86
N TYR A 133 -3.25 7.05 -10.03
CA TYR A 133 -2.34 6.66 -8.96
C TYR A 133 -2.60 5.21 -8.55
N VAL A 134 -1.54 4.42 -8.39
CA VAL A 134 -1.60 3.06 -7.85
C VAL A 134 -1.01 3.11 -6.45
N ALA A 135 -1.84 2.86 -5.44
CA ALA A 135 -1.44 2.88 -4.05
C ALA A 135 -1.29 1.44 -3.56
N GLU A 136 -0.05 1.00 -3.36
CA GLU A 136 0.29 -0.28 -2.75
C GLU A 136 0.55 -0.05 -1.27
N PHE A 137 -0.11 -0.81 -0.41
CA PHE A 137 0.00 -0.65 1.03
C PHE A 137 -0.31 -1.94 1.75
N ARG A 138 0.21 -2.05 2.97
CA ARG A 138 0.01 -3.17 3.87
C ARG A 138 -0.50 -2.63 5.21
N ASN A 139 -1.50 -3.29 5.77
CA ASN A 139 -1.92 -3.06 7.15
C ASN A 139 -1.70 -4.39 7.89
N LYS A 140 -1.08 -4.37 9.07
CA LYS A 140 -0.89 -5.56 9.91
C LYS A 140 -1.55 -5.35 11.28
N GLY A 141 -1.87 -6.45 11.98
CA GLY A 141 -2.27 -6.41 13.38
C GLY A 141 -3.71 -5.98 13.72
N LYS A 142 -4.13 -6.40 14.91
CA LYS A 142 -5.51 -6.27 15.41
C LYS A 142 -5.89 -4.85 15.70
N GLU A 143 -4.94 -4.13 16.26
CA GLU A 143 -5.07 -2.82 16.84
C GLU A 143 -5.45 -1.77 15.79
N ILE A 144 -5.08 -1.99 14.52
CA ILE A 144 -5.43 -1.09 13.40
C ILE A 144 -6.52 -1.66 12.48
N GLY A 145 -7.22 -2.70 12.95
CA GLY A 145 -8.43 -3.21 12.32
C GLY A 145 -8.22 -4.18 11.15
N VAL A 146 -7.07 -4.87 11.13
CA VAL A 146 -6.87 -5.99 10.21
C VAL A 146 -7.73 -7.17 10.65
N SER A 147 -8.52 -7.67 9.68
CA SER A 147 -9.50 -8.74 9.88
C SER A 147 -9.01 -10.11 9.41
N LEU A 148 -7.89 -10.17 8.69
CA LEU A 148 -7.28 -11.40 8.17
C LEU A 148 -5.82 -11.40 8.58
N THR A 149 -5.36 -12.45 9.26
CA THR A 149 -4.00 -12.59 9.81
C THR A 149 -3.00 -13.03 8.74
N HIS A 150 -3.46 -13.81 7.75
CA HIS A 150 -2.65 -14.26 6.62
C HIS A 150 -1.87 -13.09 5.97
N PRO A 151 -0.54 -13.20 5.77
CA PRO A 151 0.28 -12.17 5.14
C PRO A 151 -0.27 -11.69 3.79
N HIS A 152 -0.74 -10.44 3.77
CA HIS A 152 -1.29 -9.85 2.57
C HIS A 152 -1.08 -8.34 2.50
N SER A 153 -0.88 -7.87 1.29
CA SER A 153 -0.89 -6.45 0.92
C SER A 153 -2.13 -6.12 0.10
N GLN A 154 -2.37 -4.83 -0.12
CA GLN A 154 -3.51 -4.32 -0.87
C GLN A 154 -3.05 -3.31 -1.91
N ILE A 155 -3.73 -3.30 -3.05
CA ILE A 155 -3.52 -2.29 -4.08
C ILE A 155 -4.82 -1.57 -4.38
N TYR A 156 -4.80 -0.24 -4.25
CA TYR A 156 -5.89 0.62 -4.70
C TYR A 156 -5.43 1.42 -5.93
N ALA A 157 -6.00 1.10 -7.10
CA ALA A 157 -5.85 1.89 -8.31
C ALA A 157 -6.92 3.00 -8.32
N LEU A 158 -6.48 4.24 -8.19
CA LEU A 158 -7.32 5.41 -7.98
C LEU A 158 -7.47 6.23 -9.26
N PRO A 159 -8.65 6.78 -9.57
CA PRO A 159 -8.87 7.65 -10.72
C PRO A 159 -8.45 9.11 -10.44
N PHE A 160 -7.81 9.35 -9.28
CA PHE A 160 -7.33 10.66 -8.85
C PHE A 160 -6.04 10.51 -8.07
N ILE A 161 -5.19 11.55 -8.09
CA ILE A 161 -3.99 11.60 -7.25
C ILE A 161 -4.40 11.95 -5.81
N PRO A 162 -3.99 11.16 -4.80
CA PRO A 162 -4.28 11.45 -3.40
C PRO A 162 -3.78 12.82 -2.95
N PRO A 163 -4.45 13.46 -1.97
CA PRO A 163 -4.07 14.79 -1.49
C PRO A 163 -2.65 14.89 -0.94
N ARG A 164 -2.20 13.91 -0.14
CA ARG A 164 -0.83 13.84 0.38
C ARG A 164 0.19 13.84 -0.76
N ILE A 165 -0.01 12.97 -1.75
CA ILE A 165 0.85 12.88 -2.94
C ILE A 165 0.82 14.16 -3.77
N LYS A 166 -0.33 14.82 -3.93
CA LYS A 166 -0.41 16.14 -4.58
C LYS A 166 0.41 17.20 -3.84
N CYS A 167 0.44 17.15 -2.51
CA CYS A 167 1.26 18.06 -1.70
C CYS A 167 2.75 17.79 -1.92
N GLU A 168 3.16 16.52 -1.84
CA GLU A 168 4.54 16.08 -2.10
C GLU A 168 5.00 16.53 -3.50
N LEU A 169 4.24 16.22 -4.56
CA LEU A 169 4.57 16.63 -5.93
C LEU A 169 4.76 18.16 -6.07
N LYS A 170 3.99 18.98 -5.35
CA LYS A 170 4.18 20.45 -5.34
C LYS A 170 5.49 20.83 -4.66
N SER A 171 5.81 20.22 -3.53
CA SER A 171 7.07 20.44 -2.80
C SER A 171 8.28 20.04 -3.64
N PHE A 172 8.25 18.85 -4.26
CA PHE A 172 9.30 18.40 -5.19
C PHE A 172 9.48 19.39 -6.35
N LYS A 173 8.39 19.81 -7.01
CA LYS A 173 8.45 20.79 -8.11
C LYS A 173 9.04 22.14 -7.66
N LYS A 174 8.62 22.66 -6.50
CA LYS A 174 9.12 23.93 -5.96
C LYS A 174 10.61 23.85 -5.64
N TYR A 175 11.04 22.77 -4.99
CA TYR A 175 12.44 22.55 -4.64
C TYR A 175 13.31 22.38 -5.89
N PHE A 176 12.88 21.54 -6.84
CA PHE A 176 13.61 21.32 -8.09
C PHE A 176 13.79 22.61 -8.89
N LYS A 177 12.76 23.47 -8.97
CA LYS A 177 12.87 24.79 -9.63
C LYS A 177 13.98 25.66 -9.03
N LYS A 178 14.12 25.64 -7.70
CA LYS A 178 15.09 26.48 -6.95
C LYS A 178 16.50 25.89 -6.93
N LYS A 179 16.62 24.56 -6.78
CA LYS A 179 17.89 23.87 -6.48
C LYS A 179 18.40 22.99 -7.61
N LYS A 180 17.61 22.77 -8.66
CA LYS A 180 17.93 21.88 -9.80
C LYS A 180 18.33 20.47 -9.39
N LYS A 181 17.88 20.03 -8.22
CA LYS A 181 18.14 18.73 -7.61
C LYS A 181 16.85 18.14 -7.08
N CYS A 182 16.72 16.81 -7.10
CA CYS A 182 15.60 16.12 -6.47
C CYS A 182 15.55 16.44 -4.97
N LEU A 183 14.35 16.74 -4.46
CA LEU A 183 14.14 17.02 -3.03
C LEU A 183 14.56 15.83 -2.17
N LEU A 184 14.10 14.63 -2.52
CA LEU A 184 14.38 13.42 -1.77
C LEU A 184 15.87 13.03 -1.81
N CYS A 185 16.53 13.11 -2.97
CA CYS A 185 17.97 12.87 -3.03
C CYS A 185 18.76 13.86 -2.15
N GLY A 186 18.31 15.13 -2.10
CA GLY A 186 18.90 16.10 -1.18
C GLY A 186 18.70 15.76 0.30
N ILE A 187 17.53 15.19 0.66
CA ILE A 187 17.27 14.70 2.03
C ILE A 187 18.20 13.52 2.34
N ILE A 188 18.30 12.53 1.45
CA ILE A 188 19.17 11.37 1.62
C ILE A 188 20.63 11.80 1.83
N ASP A 189 21.14 12.76 1.06
CA ASP A 189 22.51 13.24 1.21
C ASP A 189 22.75 13.92 2.58
N LEU A 190 21.75 14.63 3.11
CA LEU A 190 21.83 15.25 4.43
C LEU A 190 21.80 14.20 5.54
N GLU A 191 20.85 13.25 5.46
CA GLU A 191 20.75 12.14 6.42
C GLU A 191 22.03 11.29 6.43
N LYS A 192 22.65 11.06 5.27
CA LYS A 192 23.96 10.39 5.15
C LYS A 192 25.12 11.17 5.75
N LYS A 193 25.08 12.50 5.65
CA LYS A 193 26.12 13.36 6.22
C LYS A 193 26.05 13.39 7.75
N GLU A 194 24.84 13.37 8.30
CA GLU A 194 24.63 13.37 9.76
C GLU A 194 24.81 11.97 10.35
N GLY A 195 24.28 10.93 9.70
CA GLY A 195 24.43 9.53 10.10
C GLY A 195 23.58 9.10 11.30
N GLU A 196 23.01 10.05 12.07
CA GLU A 196 22.34 9.76 13.35
C GLU A 196 21.02 9.01 13.24
N ARG A 197 20.31 9.14 12.11
CA ARG A 197 18.94 8.62 11.93
C ARG A 197 18.85 7.47 10.94
N ILE A 198 20.00 6.94 10.51
CA ILE A 198 20.05 5.79 9.62
C ILE A 198 19.88 4.53 10.46
N ILE A 199 18.91 3.70 10.09
CA ILE A 199 18.58 2.47 10.80
C ILE A 199 19.25 1.28 10.13
N TYR A 200 19.15 1.21 8.80
CA TYR A 200 19.73 0.13 8.01
C TYR A 200 20.04 0.60 6.59
N GLU A 201 21.09 0.06 5.98
CA GLU A 201 21.49 0.40 4.62
C GLU A 201 22.07 -0.84 3.94
N ASN A 202 21.54 -1.20 2.78
CA ASN A 202 22.16 -2.21 1.90
C ASN A 202 22.75 -1.52 0.67
N ARG A 203 23.15 -2.24 -0.38
CA ARG A 203 23.81 -1.62 -1.55
C ARG A 203 22.93 -0.57 -2.25
N SER A 204 21.62 -0.82 -2.37
CA SER A 204 20.72 0.00 -3.20
C SER A 204 19.76 0.88 -2.41
N PHE A 205 19.47 0.56 -1.15
CA PHE A 205 18.46 1.25 -0.34
C PHE A 205 19.02 1.73 1.00
N ILE A 206 18.35 2.74 1.55
CA ILE A 206 18.55 3.28 2.88
C ILE A 206 17.22 3.33 3.63
N ALA A 207 17.22 2.84 4.87
CA ALA A 207 16.12 2.94 5.81
C ALA A 207 16.50 3.91 6.93
N LEU A 208 15.64 4.89 7.19
CA LEU A 208 15.91 5.97 8.13
C LEU A 208 14.66 6.42 8.89
N LEU A 209 14.86 6.93 10.10
CA LEU A 209 13.87 7.71 10.84
C LEU A 209 13.91 9.14 10.31
N PRO A 210 12.94 9.61 9.52
CA PRO A 210 13.06 10.93 8.92
C PRO A 210 13.10 12.02 9.98
N TYR A 211 13.92 13.05 9.79
CA TYR A 211 13.92 14.26 10.66
C TYR A 211 12.51 14.84 10.88
N PHE A 212 11.61 14.64 9.91
CA PHE A 212 10.23 15.10 9.90
C PHE A 212 9.21 13.98 10.18
N ALA A 213 9.60 12.96 10.97
CA ALA A 213 8.71 11.88 11.39
C ALA A 213 7.42 12.42 12.05
N MET A 214 6.30 11.85 11.65
CA MET A 214 4.97 12.12 12.18
C MET A 214 4.51 11.04 13.18
N TRP A 215 5.15 9.88 13.18
CA TRP A 215 4.89 8.78 14.13
C TRP A 215 6.15 8.43 14.92
N PRO A 216 6.03 7.94 16.17
CA PRO A 216 7.18 7.71 17.04
C PRO A 216 8.27 6.80 16.47
N TYR A 217 7.88 5.82 15.66
CA TYR A 217 8.78 4.84 15.05
C TYR A 217 8.65 4.82 13.53
N GLU A 218 8.35 5.96 12.90
CA GLU A 218 8.22 6.04 11.43
C GLU A 218 9.54 5.71 10.74
N ILE A 219 9.53 4.74 9.82
CA ILE A 219 10.69 4.41 9.00
C ILE A 219 10.37 4.70 7.55
N HIS A 220 11.24 5.45 6.90
CA HIS A 220 11.22 5.68 5.47
C HIS A 220 12.29 4.83 4.79
N VAL A 221 11.90 4.16 3.70
CA VAL A 221 12.80 3.39 2.84
C VAL A 221 12.93 4.09 1.51
N TYR A 222 14.16 4.39 1.11
CA TYR A 222 14.43 5.06 -0.14
C TYR A 222 15.53 4.39 -0.95
N PRO A 223 15.39 4.33 -2.28
CA PRO A 223 16.48 3.95 -3.16
C PRO A 223 17.54 5.06 -3.15
N LYS A 224 18.80 4.67 -3.06
CA LYS A 224 19.95 5.59 -3.11
C LYS A 224 20.09 6.19 -4.50
N ARG A 225 19.84 5.38 -5.54
CA ARG A 225 19.77 5.84 -6.92
C ARG A 225 18.46 6.56 -7.16
N HIS A 226 18.52 7.65 -7.93
CA HIS A 226 17.30 8.36 -8.32
C HIS A 226 16.46 7.49 -9.26
N VAL A 227 15.27 7.11 -8.80
CA VAL A 227 14.22 6.40 -9.55
C VAL A 227 12.87 7.08 -9.36
N GLN A 228 11.95 6.89 -10.32
CA GLN A 228 10.62 7.50 -10.29
C GLN A 228 9.54 6.51 -9.84
N SER A 229 9.75 5.21 -10.06
CA SER A 229 8.80 4.17 -9.69
C SER A 229 9.47 2.80 -9.48
N LEU A 230 8.70 1.81 -9.03
CA LEU A 230 9.13 0.42 -8.93
C LEU A 230 9.58 -0.18 -10.28
N LEU A 231 9.10 0.37 -11.39
CA LEU A 231 9.45 -0.09 -12.74
C LEU A 231 10.88 0.24 -13.13
N ASP A 232 11.49 1.23 -12.47
CA ASP A 232 12.86 1.65 -12.76
C ASP A 232 13.89 0.80 -11.99
N LEU A 233 13.44 -0.10 -11.11
CA LEU A 233 14.31 -0.96 -10.31
C LEU A 233 14.87 -2.10 -11.15
N SER A 234 16.18 -2.31 -11.07
CA SER A 234 16.82 -3.51 -11.61
C SER A 234 16.41 -4.76 -10.82
N ASP A 235 16.72 -5.93 -11.37
CA ASP A 235 16.46 -7.21 -10.69
C ASP A 235 17.20 -7.30 -9.34
N GLU A 236 18.44 -6.82 -9.28
CA GLU A 236 19.23 -6.72 -8.05
C GLU A 236 18.63 -5.72 -7.06
N GLU A 237 18.14 -4.57 -7.53
CA GLU A 237 17.48 -3.59 -6.66
C GLU A 237 16.15 -4.12 -6.10
N LYS A 238 15.42 -4.98 -6.82
CA LYS A 238 14.22 -5.64 -6.27
C LYS A 238 14.57 -6.61 -5.14
N LEU A 239 15.67 -7.35 -5.27
CA LEU A 239 16.19 -8.19 -4.19
C LEU A 239 16.61 -7.35 -2.97
N HIS A 240 17.27 -6.21 -3.20
CA HIS A 240 17.62 -5.28 -2.13
C HIS A 240 16.41 -4.60 -1.47
N LEU A 241 15.32 -4.37 -2.20
CA LEU A 241 14.07 -3.89 -1.60
C LEU A 241 13.40 -5.00 -0.77
N ALA A 242 13.42 -6.24 -1.24
CA ALA A 242 12.93 -7.39 -0.49
C ALA A 242 13.68 -7.52 0.85
N ASP A 243 15.01 -7.43 0.82
CA ASP A 243 15.86 -7.39 2.01
C ASP A 243 15.48 -6.24 2.97
N MET A 244 15.30 -5.01 2.47
CA MET A 244 14.85 -3.89 3.31
C MET A 244 13.54 -4.19 4.05
N LEU A 245 12.54 -4.72 3.34
CA LEU A 245 11.24 -5.01 3.92
C LEU A 245 11.34 -6.07 5.03
N ARG A 246 12.16 -7.11 4.82
CA ARG A 246 12.44 -8.14 5.84
C ARG A 246 13.11 -7.54 7.07
N VAL A 247 14.18 -6.75 6.88
CA VAL A 247 14.96 -6.18 7.99
C VAL A 247 14.13 -5.20 8.80
N ILE A 248 13.32 -4.35 8.16
CA ILE A 248 12.50 -3.35 8.85
C ILE A 248 11.40 -4.01 9.68
N THR A 249 10.71 -5.01 9.12
CA THR A 249 9.68 -5.75 9.87
C THR A 249 10.29 -6.53 11.03
N ALA A 250 11.47 -7.15 10.83
CA ALA A 250 12.22 -7.77 11.91
C ALA A 250 12.63 -6.76 13.00
N THR A 251 13.11 -5.58 12.59
CA THR A 251 13.53 -4.51 13.52
C THR A 251 12.36 -4.04 14.38
N TYR A 252 11.18 -3.86 13.78
CA TYR A 252 9.96 -3.55 14.51
C TYR A 252 9.60 -4.65 15.51
N ASN A 253 9.60 -5.91 15.07
CA ASN A 253 9.25 -7.03 15.95
C ASN A 253 10.22 -7.17 17.12
N MET A 254 11.53 -7.01 16.87
CA MET A 254 12.57 -7.06 17.90
C MET A 254 12.46 -5.91 18.91
N LEU A 255 12.09 -4.70 18.46
CA LEU A 255 12.00 -3.52 19.34
C LEU A 255 10.93 -3.66 20.42
N PHE A 256 9.86 -4.42 20.15
CA PHE A 256 8.73 -4.59 21.07
C PHE A 256 8.55 -6.01 21.59
N ASP A 257 9.46 -6.92 21.24
CA ASP A 257 9.40 -8.35 21.59
C ASP A 257 8.05 -9.00 21.26
N ARG A 258 7.45 -8.57 20.13
CA ARG A 258 6.17 -9.06 19.61
C ARG A 258 5.96 -8.64 18.16
N ASP A 259 5.02 -9.29 17.49
CA ASP A 259 4.53 -8.82 16.19
C ASP A 259 3.87 -7.44 16.28
N LEU A 260 4.48 -6.45 15.65
CA LEU A 260 3.85 -5.13 15.56
C LEU A 260 2.71 -5.09 14.54
N PRO A 261 1.63 -4.33 14.82
CA PRO A 261 0.61 -3.96 13.84
C PRO A 261 1.12 -2.99 12.77
#